data_AF-A0A395IS05-F1
#
_entry.id   AF-A0A395IS05-F1
#
_cell.length_a   1.000
_cell.length_b   1.000
_cell.length_c   1.000
_cell.angle_alpha   90.00
_cell.angle_beta   90.00
_cell.angle_gamma   90.00
#
_symmetry.space_group_name_H-M   'P 1'
#
loop_
_entity.id
_entity.type
_entity.pdbx_description
1 polymer ?
#
loop_
_entity_poly.entity_id
_entity_poly.type
_entity_poly.pdbx_seq_one_letter_code
_entity_poly.pdbx_strand_id
1 'polypeptide(L)'
;MDSTESPFEGQKLVKLPSIAHDDPFVKVVKTLSIYFVDEIILPSTFEPITNYICGNKIRILVEHLVENVTNPAIINAILTLKWHFSTLDVDDRGINKTRASACEIVAWRFLSRVSERDAVDFCLYELPLPNLQLSTDGAADEQEEIQLPSIQLYCRSLESGLPFRS
;
A
#
# COMPACT_ATOMS: atom_id res chain seq x y z
N MET A 1 15.04 -15.60 47.61
CA MET A 1 15.45 -14.52 46.68
C MET A 1 14.85 -14.90 45.35
N ASP A 2 13.77 -14.23 45.02
CA ASP A 2 12.88 -14.52 43.91
C ASP A 2 13.50 -13.97 42.62
N SER A 3 13.66 -14.83 41.62
CA SER A 3 14.22 -14.47 40.32
C SER A 3 13.14 -13.75 39.52
N THR A 4 13.30 -12.45 39.33
CA THR A 4 12.48 -11.66 38.41
C THR A 4 12.79 -12.06 36.96
N GLU A 5 12.06 -13.02 36.42
CA GLU A 5 11.95 -13.23 34.98
C GLU A 5 11.23 -12.02 34.36
N SER A 6 11.93 -11.32 33.47
CA SER A 6 11.40 -10.16 32.76
C SER A 6 10.48 -10.63 31.62
N PRO A 7 9.20 -10.22 31.53
CA PRO A 7 8.25 -10.74 30.54
C PRO A 7 8.38 -10.15 29.13
N PHE A 8 9.49 -9.50 28.77
CA PHE A 8 9.61 -8.78 27.51
C PHE A 8 10.42 -9.54 26.44
N GLU A 9 10.13 -10.83 26.25
CA GLU A 9 10.55 -11.52 25.03
C GLU A 9 9.44 -11.41 23.97
N GLY A 10 9.77 -10.76 22.84
CA GLY A 10 9.03 -10.95 21.58
C GLY A 10 8.47 -9.72 20.86
N GLN A 11 8.83 -8.48 21.23
CA GLN A 11 8.52 -7.34 20.35
C GLN A 11 9.48 -7.36 19.15
N LYS A 12 9.10 -8.08 18.08
CA LYS A 12 9.71 -7.90 16.75
C LYS A 12 9.65 -6.41 16.44
N LEU A 13 10.81 -5.75 16.38
CA LEU A 13 10.94 -4.34 16.07
C LEU A 13 10.20 -4.08 14.75
N VAL A 14 9.10 -3.31 14.80
CA VAL A 14 8.31 -2.97 13.60
C VAL A 14 9.25 -2.24 12.65
N LYS A 15 9.57 -2.86 11.52
CA LYS A 15 10.40 -2.23 10.51
C LYS A 15 9.52 -1.28 9.71
N LEU A 16 9.50 -0.01 10.10
CA LEU A 16 8.75 1.02 9.39
C LEU A 16 9.25 1.17 7.95
N PRO A 17 8.36 1.48 6.99
CA PRO A 17 8.74 1.64 5.60
C PRO A 17 9.63 2.88 5.44
N SER A 18 10.85 2.66 4.95
CA SER A 18 11.77 3.74 4.58
C SER A 18 11.50 4.12 3.13
N ILE A 19 10.91 5.29 2.91
CA ILE A 19 10.56 5.82 1.58
C ILE A 19 11.26 7.18 1.42
N ALA A 20 12.10 7.32 0.40
CA ALA A 20 12.74 8.59 0.06
C ALA A 20 11.82 9.45 -0.81
N HIS A 21 12.03 10.77 -0.83
CA HIS A 21 11.25 11.72 -1.63
C HIS A 21 11.21 11.35 -3.12
N ASP A 22 12.36 10.99 -3.69
CA ASP A 22 12.54 10.68 -5.11
C ASP A 22 12.38 9.19 -5.44
N ASP A 23 11.91 8.36 -4.49
CA ASP A 23 11.70 6.95 -4.76
C ASP A 23 10.67 6.73 -5.87
N PRO A 24 10.94 5.87 -6.86
CA PRO A 24 10.02 5.65 -7.96
C PRO A 24 8.75 4.96 -7.46
N PHE A 25 7.62 5.29 -8.08
CA PHE A 25 6.29 4.79 -7.70
C PHE A 25 6.25 3.29 -7.39
N VAL A 26 6.83 2.46 -8.27
CA VAL A 26 6.87 1.00 -8.09
C VAL A 26 7.61 0.58 -6.82
N LYS A 27 8.68 1.28 -6.45
CA LYS A 27 9.42 1.02 -5.21
C LYS A 27 8.57 1.41 -4.00
N VAL A 28 7.87 2.54 -4.05
CA VAL A 28 6.96 2.99 -2.98
C VAL A 28 5.84 1.95 -2.76
N VAL A 29 5.18 1.51 -3.83
CA VAL A 29 4.14 0.46 -3.80
C VAL A 29 4.67 -0.82 -3.18
N LYS A 30 5.85 -1.31 -3.63
CA LYS A 30 6.46 -2.53 -3.08
C LYS A 30 6.80 -2.42 -1.60
N THR A 31 7.41 -1.32 -1.18
CA THR A 31 7.81 -1.10 0.22
C THR A 31 6.59 -1.09 1.13
N LEU A 32 5.51 -0.41 0.73
CA LEU A 32 4.25 -0.39 1.47
C LEU A 32 3.55 -1.75 1.46
N SER A 33 3.56 -2.46 0.32
CA SER A 33 3.00 -3.81 0.20
C SER A 33 3.61 -4.77 1.23
N ILE A 34 4.94 -4.80 1.30
CA ILE A 34 5.68 -5.63 2.27
C ILE A 34 5.22 -5.31 3.70
N TYR A 35 5.11 -4.02 4.05
CA TYR A 35 4.64 -3.62 5.39
C TYR A 35 3.22 -4.12 5.67
N PHE A 36 2.27 -3.93 4.74
CA PHE A 36 0.89 -4.38 4.94
C PHE A 36 0.77 -5.91 5.02
N VAL A 37 1.55 -6.65 4.23
CA VAL A 37 1.56 -8.12 4.26
C VAL A 37 2.16 -8.64 5.56
N ASP A 38 3.27 -8.04 6.02
CA ASP A 38 4.00 -8.47 7.22
C ASP A 38 3.28 -8.09 8.52
N GLU A 39 2.64 -6.92 8.58
CA GLU A 39 1.98 -6.45 9.81
C GLU A 39 0.52 -6.89 9.91
N ILE A 40 -0.15 -7.17 8.77
CA ILE A 40 -1.54 -7.65 8.73
C ILE A 40 -1.54 -9.13 8.31
N ILE A 41 -1.27 -9.98 9.31
CA ILE A 41 -1.20 -11.44 9.17
C ILE A 41 -2.48 -12.19 9.60
N LEU A 42 -3.43 -11.48 10.21
CA LEU A 42 -4.70 -12.05 10.65
C LEU A 42 -5.86 -11.28 10.02
N PRO A 43 -6.92 -11.97 9.57
CA PRO A 43 -8.13 -11.30 9.18
C PRO A 43 -8.77 -10.62 10.39
N SER A 44 -9.43 -9.49 10.17
CA SER A 44 -10.18 -8.83 11.24
C SER A 44 -11.39 -9.71 11.61
N THR A 45 -11.26 -10.52 12.65
CA THR A 45 -12.39 -11.26 13.22
C THR A 45 -13.26 -10.29 14.02
N PHE A 46 -14.27 -9.71 13.34
CA PHE A 46 -15.45 -9.06 13.92
C PHE A 46 -15.28 -7.84 14.84
N GLU A 47 -14.07 -7.39 15.16
CA GLU A 47 -13.87 -6.08 15.78
C GLU A 47 -13.44 -5.05 14.73
N PRO A 48 -13.99 -3.83 14.74
CA PRO A 48 -13.56 -2.78 13.82
C PRO A 48 -12.06 -2.56 13.99
N ILE A 49 -11.33 -2.34 12.89
CA ILE A 49 -9.86 -2.16 12.79
C ILE A 49 -9.28 -1.13 13.80
N THR A 50 -10.16 -0.37 14.47
CA THR A 50 -9.89 0.41 15.68
C THR A 50 -9.37 -0.39 16.88
N ASN A 51 -9.64 -1.70 17.00
CA ASN A 51 -9.30 -2.48 18.20
C ASN A 51 -7.81 -2.92 18.24
N TYR A 52 -7.06 -2.06 18.93
CA TYR A 52 -5.88 -2.28 19.78
C TYR A 52 -4.58 -2.89 19.20
N ILE A 53 -4.60 -3.80 18.21
CA ILE A 53 -3.33 -4.36 17.67
C ILE A 53 -3.06 -3.84 16.26
N CYS A 54 -3.98 -4.06 15.31
CA CYS A 54 -3.85 -3.50 13.95
C CYS A 54 -3.96 -1.97 13.98
N GLY A 55 -4.86 -1.42 14.81
CA GLY A 55 -5.02 0.02 14.99
C GLY A 55 -3.75 0.72 15.49
N ASN A 56 -2.97 0.07 16.36
CA ASN A 56 -1.69 0.61 16.84
C ASN A 56 -0.63 0.60 15.73
N LYS A 57 -0.50 -0.47 14.95
CA LYS A 57 0.44 -0.52 13.81
C LYS A 57 0.08 0.46 12.71
N ILE A 58 -1.21 0.61 12.41
CA ILE A 58 -1.72 1.60 11.46
C ILE A 58 -1.46 3.01 11.99
N ARG A 59 -1.67 3.26 13.28
CA ARG A 59 -1.38 4.58 13.89
C ARG A 59 0.10 4.93 13.77
N ILE A 60 1.00 4.01 14.15
CA ILE A 60 2.45 4.22 14.05
C ILE A 60 2.86 4.45 12.59
N LEU A 61 2.30 3.68 11.64
CA LEU A 61 2.55 3.91 10.22
C LEU A 61 2.14 5.32 9.78
N VAL A 62 0.92 5.75 10.14
CA VAL A 62 0.43 7.08 9.76
C VAL A 62 1.30 8.18 10.36
N GLU A 63 1.65 8.08 11.64
CA GLU A 63 2.55 9.04 12.31
C GLU A 63 3.90 9.11 11.58
N HIS A 64 4.51 7.96 11.28
CA HIS A 64 5.75 7.89 10.52
C HIS A 64 5.64 8.51 9.12
N LEU A 65 4.57 8.22 8.38
CA LEU A 65 4.36 8.75 7.03
C LEU A 65 4.23 10.28 7.06
N VAL A 66 3.47 10.82 8.01
CA VAL A 66 3.25 12.28 8.13
C VAL A 66 4.53 13.00 8.55
N GLU A 67 5.33 12.43 9.45
CA GLU A 67 6.51 13.10 10.00
C GLU A 67 7.77 12.92 9.13
N ASN A 68 7.91 11.79 8.43
CA ASN A 68 9.18 11.39 7.84
C ASN A 68 9.13 11.13 6.33
N VAL A 69 7.95 11.13 5.69
CA VAL A 69 7.84 10.80 4.27
C VAL A 69 7.21 11.93 3.48
N THR A 70 7.98 12.45 2.51
CA THR A 70 7.60 13.59 1.66
C THR A 70 7.35 13.20 0.20
N ASN A 71 7.37 11.90 -0.11
CA ASN A 71 7.22 11.42 -1.48
C ASN A 71 5.78 11.69 -1.97
N PRO A 72 5.57 12.40 -3.08
CA PRO A 72 4.23 12.77 -3.54
C PRO A 72 3.39 11.56 -3.98
N ALA A 73 4.03 10.43 -4.27
CA ALA A 73 3.38 9.23 -4.78
C ALA A 73 2.73 8.34 -3.70
N ILE A 74 2.86 8.68 -2.41
CA ILE A 74 2.41 7.84 -1.28
C ILE A 74 0.93 7.50 -1.38
N ILE A 75 0.06 8.51 -1.58
CA ILE A 75 -1.39 8.29 -1.61
C ILE A 75 -1.77 7.39 -2.78
N ASN A 76 -1.25 7.68 -3.97
CA ASN A 76 -1.51 6.85 -5.15
C ASN A 76 -0.96 5.43 -4.97
N ALA A 77 0.16 5.26 -4.26
CA ALA A 77 0.71 3.93 -3.97
C ALA A 77 -0.19 3.15 -3.00
N ILE A 78 -0.69 3.80 -1.93
CA ILE A 78 -1.61 3.18 -0.97
C ILE A 78 -2.94 2.80 -1.64
N LEU A 79 -3.50 3.67 -2.48
CA LEU A 79 -4.74 3.39 -3.21
C LEU A 79 -4.58 2.26 -4.24
N THR A 80 -3.41 2.18 -4.88
CA THR A 80 -3.06 1.05 -5.75
C THR A 80 -3.02 -0.26 -4.97
N LEU A 81 -2.45 -0.26 -3.76
CA LEU A 81 -2.45 -1.44 -2.90
C LEU A 81 -3.85 -1.82 -2.40
N LYS A 82 -4.70 -0.84 -2.06
CA LYS A 82 -6.11 -1.08 -1.73
C LYS A 82 -6.80 -1.85 -2.86
N TRP A 83 -6.67 -1.36 -4.09
CA TRP A 83 -7.25 -2.01 -5.26
C TRP A 83 -6.67 -3.41 -5.43
N HIS A 84 -5.34 -3.56 -5.38
CA HIS A 84 -4.66 -4.84 -5.52
C HIS A 84 -5.18 -5.89 -4.53
N PHE A 85 -5.23 -5.56 -3.23
CA PHE A 85 -5.78 -6.47 -2.23
C PHE A 85 -7.28 -6.74 -2.38
N SER A 86 -8.02 -5.86 -3.06
CA SER A 86 -9.45 -6.06 -3.33
C SER A 86 -9.71 -6.96 -4.55
N THR A 87 -8.74 -7.08 -5.47
CA THR A 87 -8.85 -7.91 -6.68
C THR A 87 -8.19 -9.28 -6.53
N LEU A 88 -7.30 -9.47 -5.56
CA LEU A 88 -6.85 -10.81 -5.19
C LEU A 88 -8.07 -11.68 -4.86
N ASP A 89 -8.04 -12.94 -5.32
CA ASP A 89 -9.10 -13.92 -5.08
C ASP A 89 -9.52 -13.95 -3.60
N VAL A 90 -10.77 -14.33 -3.35
CA VAL A 90 -11.34 -14.43 -2.00
C VAL A 90 -10.53 -15.45 -1.21
N ASP A 91 -9.54 -14.95 -0.46
CA ASP A 91 -8.81 -15.74 0.52
C ASP A 91 -9.83 -16.26 1.54
N ASP A 92 -9.78 -17.56 1.83
CA ASP A 92 -10.73 -18.28 2.69
C ASP A 92 -10.90 -17.62 4.08
N ARG A 93 -9.91 -16.83 4.49
CA ARG A 93 -9.85 -16.16 5.79
C ARG A 93 -10.23 -14.69 5.74
N GLY A 94 -10.34 -14.06 4.57
CA GLY A 94 -10.69 -12.65 4.43
C GLY A 94 -9.55 -11.67 4.77
N ILE A 95 -8.29 -12.14 4.73
CA ILE A 95 -7.13 -11.31 5.08
C ILE A 95 -6.92 -10.16 4.09
N ASN A 96 -7.13 -10.43 2.79
CA ASN A 96 -6.94 -9.45 1.72
C ASN A 96 -7.94 -8.29 1.84
N LYS A 97 -9.19 -8.59 2.22
CA LYS A 97 -10.19 -7.56 2.56
C LYS A 97 -9.72 -6.68 3.72
N THR A 98 -9.13 -7.28 4.76
CA THR A 98 -8.59 -6.54 5.91
C THR A 98 -7.44 -5.63 5.49
N ARG A 99 -6.53 -6.11 4.63
CA ARG A 99 -5.42 -5.31 4.07
C ARG A 99 -5.92 -4.16 3.19
N ALA A 100 -6.92 -4.40 2.35
CA ALA A 100 -7.56 -3.36 1.54
C ALA A 100 -8.19 -2.26 2.43
N SER A 101 -8.95 -2.65 3.45
CA SER A 101 -9.52 -1.71 4.42
C SER A 101 -8.45 -0.94 5.21
N ALA A 102 -7.34 -1.58 5.56
CA ALA A 102 -6.22 -0.91 6.22
C ALA A 102 -5.55 0.13 5.32
N CYS A 103 -5.33 -0.19 4.04
CA CYS A 103 -4.80 0.77 3.05
C CYS A 103 -5.70 2.00 2.98
N GLU A 104 -7.01 1.79 2.90
CA GLU A 104 -7.99 2.88 2.90
C GLU A 104 -7.88 3.73 4.16
N ILE A 105 -7.92 3.12 5.35
CA ILE A 105 -7.81 3.84 6.63
C ILE A 105 -6.50 4.64 6.73
N VAL A 106 -5.38 4.08 6.29
CA VAL A 106 -4.08 4.77 6.30
C VAL A 106 -4.12 6.00 5.37
N ALA A 107 -4.64 5.86 4.15
CA ALA A 107 -4.78 6.99 3.22
C ALA A 107 -5.65 8.11 3.80
N TRP A 108 -6.84 7.78 4.31
CA TRP A 108 -7.74 8.77 4.92
C TRP A 108 -7.11 9.47 6.13
N ARG A 109 -6.45 8.71 7.01
CA ARG A 109 -5.81 9.27 8.20
C ARG A 109 -4.60 10.14 7.87
N PHE A 110 -3.82 9.77 6.85
CA PHE A 110 -2.72 10.60 6.36
C PHE A 110 -3.23 11.93 5.80
N LEU A 111 -4.22 11.88 4.89
CA LEU A 111 -4.81 13.08 4.29
C LEU A 111 -5.44 14.02 5.34
N SER A 112 -6.01 13.46 6.40
CA SER A 112 -6.59 14.24 7.51
C SER A 112 -5.54 14.93 8.40
N ARG A 113 -4.25 14.63 8.24
CA ARG A 113 -3.14 15.14 9.07
C ARG A 113 -2.23 16.12 8.33
N VAL A 114 -2.30 16.17 7.00
CA VAL A 114 -1.56 17.13 6.17
C VAL A 114 -2.41 18.38 5.90
N SER A 115 -1.80 19.44 5.38
CA SER A 115 -2.55 20.63 5.00
C SER A 115 -3.45 20.35 3.79
N GLU A 116 -4.51 21.15 3.60
CA GLU A 116 -5.41 21.01 2.44
C GLU A 116 -4.63 21.13 1.12
N ARG A 117 -3.65 22.03 1.06
CA ARG A 117 -2.80 22.21 -0.12
C ARG A 117 -1.99 20.95 -0.41
N ASP A 118 -1.32 20.40 0.60
CA ASP A 118 -0.50 19.19 0.42
C ASP A 118 -1.38 17.98 0.07
N ALA A 119 -2.57 17.87 0.68
CA ALA A 119 -3.53 16.81 0.38
C ALA A 119 -3.90 16.81 -1.11
N VAL A 120 -4.13 17.99 -1.70
CA VAL A 120 -4.38 18.13 -3.14
C VAL A 120 -3.17 17.69 -3.94
N ASP A 121 -1.96 18.14 -3.58
CA ASP A 121 -0.72 17.77 -4.28
C ASP A 121 -0.47 16.25 -4.26
N PHE A 122 -0.70 15.57 -3.13
CA PHE A 122 -0.60 14.11 -3.04
C PHE A 122 -1.66 13.38 -3.89
N CYS A 123 -2.89 13.89 -3.93
CA CYS A 123 -3.97 13.28 -4.72
C CYS A 123 -3.79 13.48 -6.23
N LEU A 124 -3.16 14.59 -6.63
CA LEU A 124 -2.93 14.95 -8.03
C LEU A 124 -1.59 14.44 -8.58
N TYR A 125 -0.84 13.63 -7.81
CA TYR A 125 0.40 13.05 -8.31
C TYR A 125 0.17 12.26 -9.60
N GLU A 126 0.79 12.71 -10.69
CA GLU A 126 0.74 12.02 -11.96
C GLU A 126 1.56 10.73 -11.87
N LEU A 127 0.90 9.59 -12.12
CA LEU A 127 1.64 8.35 -12.24
C LEU A 127 2.55 8.44 -13.47
N PRO A 128 3.84 8.07 -13.35
CA PRO A 128 4.68 7.86 -14.53
C PRO A 128 3.94 6.89 -15.45
N LEU A 129 4.10 6.93 -16.78
CA LEU A 129 3.52 5.92 -17.66
C LEU A 129 4.35 4.63 -17.55
N PRO A 130 3.74 3.43 -17.54
CA PRO A 130 4.53 2.23 -17.60
C PRO A 130 5.20 2.25 -18.97
N ASN A 131 6.51 2.01 -19.04
CA ASN A 131 7.16 1.76 -20.31
C ASN A 131 6.60 0.44 -20.87
N LEU A 132 5.40 0.47 -21.44
CA LEU A 132 5.00 -0.50 -22.43
C LEU A 132 6.00 -0.31 -23.55
N GLN A 133 7.03 -1.15 -23.58
CA GLN A 133 7.69 -1.47 -24.83
C GLN A 133 6.61 -2.14 -25.68
N LEU A 134 5.81 -1.31 -26.36
CA LEU A 134 4.99 -1.73 -27.47
C LEU A 134 6.02 -2.20 -28.49
N SER A 135 6.24 -3.51 -28.55
CA SER A 135 6.98 -4.11 -29.66
C SER A 135 6.21 -3.73 -30.93
N THR A 136 6.66 -2.66 -31.58
CA THR A 136 6.20 -2.27 -32.91
C THR A 136 6.74 -3.30 -33.88
N ASP A 137 6.05 -4.42 -34.00
CA ASP A 137 6.02 -5.20 -35.24
C ASP A 137 4.55 -5.31 -35.64
N GLY A 138 4.25 -4.70 -36.79
CA GLY A 138 2.92 -4.21 -37.12
C GLY A 138 1.89 -5.29 -37.41
N ALA A 139 0.64 -4.95 -37.13
CA ALA A 139 -0.50 -5.14 -38.01
C ALA A 139 -1.62 -4.25 -37.48
N ALA A 140 -2.21 -3.46 -38.37
CA ALA A 140 -3.38 -2.67 -38.06
C ALA A 140 -4.54 -3.59 -37.65
N ASP A 141 -5.03 -3.43 -36.44
CA ASP A 141 -6.40 -3.76 -36.10
C ASP A 141 -6.91 -2.67 -35.16
N GLU A 142 -8.04 -2.08 -35.54
CA GLU A 142 -8.75 -1.06 -34.78
C GLU A 142 -9.26 -1.70 -33.48
N GLN A 143 -8.41 -1.68 -32.45
CA GLN A 143 -8.83 -2.02 -31.09
C GLN A 143 -9.22 -0.72 -30.41
N GLU A 144 -10.50 -0.64 -30.04
CA GLU A 144 -11.06 0.37 -29.16
C GLU A 144 -10.26 0.34 -27.85
N GLU A 145 -9.18 1.12 -27.81
CA GLU A 145 -8.26 1.23 -26.70
C GLU A 145 -9.02 1.95 -25.60
N ILE A 146 -9.69 1.18 -24.75
CA ILE A 146 -10.21 1.66 -23.48
C ILE A 146 -9.00 2.26 -22.78
N GLN A 147 -8.91 3.59 -22.78
CA GLN A 147 -7.81 4.33 -22.18
C GLN A 147 -7.94 4.15 -20.66
N LEU A 148 -7.43 3.01 -20.20
CA LEU A 148 -7.43 2.65 -18.79
C LEU A 148 -6.62 3.71 -18.06
N PRO A 149 -7.15 4.39 -17.02
CA PRO A 149 -6.38 5.31 -16.21
C PRO A 149 -5.02 4.73 -15.83
N SER A 150 -3.98 5.56 -15.74
CA SER A 150 -2.60 5.13 -15.50
C SER A 150 -2.47 4.15 -14.32
N ILE A 151 -3.33 4.28 -13.30
CA ILE A 151 -3.44 3.33 -12.17
C ILE A 151 -3.72 1.90 -12.66
N GLN A 152 -4.70 1.71 -13.56
CA GLN A 152 -5.07 0.41 -14.11
C GLN A 152 -3.97 -0.17 -15.01
N LEU A 153 -3.28 0.66 -15.79
CA LEU A 153 -2.11 0.22 -16.58
C LEU A 153 -0.95 -0.23 -15.68
N TYR A 154 -0.71 0.48 -14.57
CA TYR A 154 0.28 0.06 -13.57
C TYR A 154 -0.11 -1.21 -12.85
N CYS A 155 -1.38 -1.35 -12.48
CA CYS A 155 -1.89 -2.57 -11.86
C CYS A 155 -1.68 -3.78 -12.78
N ARG A 156 -2.01 -3.66 -14.06
CA ARG A 156 -1.78 -4.71 -15.07
C ARG A 156 -0.30 -5.01 -15.28
N SER A 157 0.57 -4.00 -15.20
CA SER A 157 2.02 -4.17 -15.25
C SER A 157 2.57 -4.87 -13.99
N LEU A 158 2.01 -4.58 -12.82
CA LEU A 158 2.37 -5.24 -11.55
C LEU A 158 1.95 -6.71 -11.53
N GLU A 159 0.79 -7.04 -12.10
CA GLU A 159 0.29 -8.42 -12.24
C GLU A 159 1.13 -9.25 -13.24
N SER A 160 1.62 -8.62 -14.32
CA SER A 160 2.41 -9.30 -15.35
C SER A 160 3.92 -9.42 -15.02
N GLY A 161 4.44 -8.61 -14.11
CA GLY A 161 5.89 -8.44 -13.90
C GLY A 161 6.47 -8.96 -12.59
N LEU A 162 5.67 -9.40 -11.60
CA LEU A 162 6.19 -9.78 -10.28
C LEU A 162 5.47 -11.01 -9.71
N PRO A 163 6.21 -12.02 -9.22
CA PRO A 163 5.64 -12.98 -8.30
C PRO A 163 5.44 -12.24 -6.96
N PHE A 164 4.29 -11.61 -6.76
CA PHE A 164 3.83 -11.30 -5.42
C PHE A 164 3.56 -12.64 -4.74
N ARG A 165 4.57 -13.12 -4.01
CA ARG A 165 4.55 -14.42 -3.38
C ARG A 165 3.40 -14.44 -2.37
N SER A 166 2.40 -15.26 -2.67
CA SER A 166 1.35 -15.68 -1.75
C SER A 166 1.94 -16.38 -0.52
#